data_AF-A0A4Y7UCZ2-F1
#
_entry.id   AF-A0A4Y7UCZ2-F1
#
_cell.length_a   1.000
_cell.length_b   1.000
_cell.length_c   1.000
_cell.angle_alpha   90.00
_cell.angle_beta   90.00
_cell.angle_gamma   90.00
#
_symmetry.space_group_name_H-M   'P 1'
#
loop_
_entity.id
_entity.type
_entity.pdbx_description
1 polymer ?
#
loop_
_entity_poly.entity_id
_entity_poly.type
_entity_poly.pdbx_seq_one_letter_code
_entity_poly.pdbx_strand_id
1 'polypeptide(L)'
;MKKEENVGTLLGIPQEEMAILLQVTRGQWSMFLSGKRSLPTAAVLKLTEMLTIVKEAETQEPHAAALKEEEARIKKYLEEEIIINQHKQRLAADQLERCKKRYQSAQNAVKIADALIAKKQQTHTWQEELLPLIKSNAQDVLKKNSLLVQEQYTLKLLVLQQEEVVLTERLLRK
;
A
#
# COMPACT_ATOMS: atom_id res chain seq x y z
N MET A 1 -9.11 -26.29 26.90
CA MET A 1 -9.38 -25.89 25.51
C MET A 1 -10.65 -25.06 25.37
N LYS A 2 -11.89 -25.57 25.55
CA LYS A 2 -13.12 -24.76 25.29
C LYS A 2 -13.37 -23.52 26.19
N LYS A 3 -12.78 -23.42 27.40
CA LYS A 3 -12.95 -22.25 28.30
C LYS A 3 -11.79 -21.25 28.24
N GLU A 4 -10.58 -21.70 27.88
CA GLU A 4 -9.39 -20.85 27.65
C GLU A 4 -9.64 -19.86 26.50
N GLU A 5 -10.18 -20.37 25.39
CA GLU A 5 -10.51 -19.58 24.19
C GLU A 5 -11.74 -18.69 24.34
N ASN A 6 -12.47 -18.74 25.46
CA ASN A 6 -13.73 -18.01 25.64
C ASN A 6 -13.66 -16.89 26.69
N VAL A 7 -12.87 -17.04 27.77
CA VAL A 7 -12.84 -16.03 28.85
C VAL A 7 -11.62 -15.13 28.75
N GLY A 8 -10.44 -15.69 28.44
CA GLY A 8 -9.21 -14.89 28.29
C GLY A 8 -9.21 -14.03 27.02
N THR A 9 -9.77 -14.56 25.93
CA THR A 9 -9.97 -13.85 24.66
C THR A 9 -11.02 -12.75 24.78
N LEU A 10 -12.13 -13.03 25.46
CA LEU A 10 -13.23 -12.08 25.68
C LEU A 10 -12.79 -10.88 26.51
N LEU A 11 -11.97 -11.11 27.56
CA LEU A 11 -11.48 -10.05 28.41
C LEU A 11 -10.22 -9.37 27.85
N GLY A 12 -9.52 -9.98 26.88
CA GLY A 12 -8.31 -9.44 26.25
C GLY A 12 -7.08 -9.34 27.18
N ILE A 13 -7.15 -9.93 28.38
CA ILE A 13 -6.09 -9.82 29.40
C ILE A 13 -5.20 -11.08 29.37
N PRO A 14 -3.87 -10.93 29.28
CA PRO A 14 -2.91 -12.03 29.35
C PRO A 14 -3.08 -12.91 30.59
N GLN A 15 -2.74 -14.20 30.47
CA GLN A 15 -2.92 -15.20 31.53
C GLN A 15 -2.26 -14.80 32.86
N GLU A 16 -1.09 -14.18 32.79
CA GLU A 16 -0.31 -13.78 33.96
C GLU A 16 -0.96 -12.60 34.69
N GLU A 17 -1.38 -11.59 33.92
CA GLU A 17 -2.08 -10.42 34.43
C GLU A 17 -3.44 -10.78 35.01
N MET A 18 -4.17 -11.71 34.38
CA MET A 18 -5.45 -12.19 34.88
C MET A 18 -5.30 -12.93 36.22
N ALA A 19 -4.25 -13.73 36.37
CA ALA A 19 -3.98 -14.42 37.63
C ALA A 19 -3.69 -13.42 38.76
N ILE A 20 -2.87 -12.39 38.48
CA ILE A 20 -2.58 -11.29 39.41
C ILE A 20 -3.87 -10.56 39.79
N LEU A 21 -4.69 -10.20 38.79
CA LEU A 21 -5.91 -9.42 38.98
C LEU A 21 -6.94 -10.20 39.81
N LEU A 22 -7.05 -11.50 39.61
CA LEU A 22 -7.92 -12.39 40.40
C LEU A 22 -7.29 -12.84 41.73
N GLN A 23 -6.05 -12.44 42.02
CA GLN A 23 -5.28 -12.84 43.22
C GLN A 23 -5.15 -14.37 43.36
N VAL A 24 -4.94 -15.07 42.25
CA VAL A 24 -4.72 -16.51 42.19
C VAL A 24 -3.40 -16.82 41.51
N THR A 25 -2.89 -18.04 41.67
CA THR A 25 -1.69 -18.43 40.93
C THR A 25 -2.00 -18.68 39.45
N ARG A 26 -1.01 -18.47 38.57
CA ARG A 26 -1.12 -18.82 37.15
C ARG A 26 -1.59 -20.26 36.92
N GLY A 27 -1.10 -21.19 37.75
CA GLY A 27 -1.50 -22.59 37.72
C GLY A 27 -2.99 -22.79 38.07
N GLN A 28 -3.50 -22.11 39.10
CA GLN A 28 -4.91 -22.16 39.47
C GLN A 28 -5.80 -21.61 38.36
N TRP A 29 -5.39 -20.51 37.72
CA TRP A 29 -6.09 -19.94 36.57
C TRP A 29 -6.09 -20.89 35.36
N SER A 30 -4.96 -21.52 35.03
CA SER A 30 -4.88 -22.55 33.97
C SER A 30 -5.75 -23.77 34.28
N MET A 31 -5.77 -24.24 35.53
CA MET A 31 -6.63 -25.34 35.95
C MET A 31 -8.11 -24.99 35.88
N PHE A 32 -8.47 -23.73 36.16
CA PHE A 32 -9.82 -23.24 35.99
C PHE A 32 -10.25 -23.20 34.52
N LEU A 33 -9.41 -22.63 33.66
CA LEU A 33 -9.72 -22.57 32.23
C LEU A 33 -9.72 -23.94 31.54
N SER A 34 -8.99 -24.92 32.08
CA SER A 34 -9.07 -26.33 31.63
C SER A 34 -10.21 -27.12 32.28
N GLY A 35 -10.99 -26.50 33.17
CA GLY A 35 -12.11 -27.13 33.87
C GLY A 35 -11.70 -28.15 34.94
N LYS A 36 -10.39 -28.20 35.27
CA LYS A 36 -9.80 -29.15 36.23
C LYS A 36 -9.95 -28.71 37.69
N ARG A 37 -10.20 -27.42 37.94
CA ARG A 37 -10.36 -26.87 39.30
C ARG A 37 -11.28 -25.65 39.31
N SER A 38 -12.05 -25.46 40.38
CA SER A 38 -12.79 -24.21 40.61
C SER A 38 -11.86 -23.11 41.13
N LEU A 39 -12.21 -21.86 40.85
CA LEU A 39 -11.56 -20.69 41.47
C LEU A 39 -12.11 -20.45 42.88
N PRO A 40 -11.35 -19.78 43.76
CA PRO A 40 -11.86 -19.26 45.01
C PRO A 40 -13.07 -18.35 44.79
N THR A 41 -14.03 -18.36 45.72
CA THR A 41 -15.28 -17.59 45.58
C THR A 41 -15.04 -16.11 45.30
N ALA A 42 -14.06 -15.49 45.95
CA ALA A 42 -13.69 -14.09 45.72
C ALA A 42 -13.23 -13.83 44.28
N ALA A 43 -12.45 -14.75 43.69
CA ALA A 43 -12.01 -14.65 42.31
C ALA A 43 -13.15 -14.88 41.32
N VAL A 44 -14.11 -15.76 41.64
CA VAL A 44 -15.31 -15.96 40.80
C VAL A 44 -16.18 -14.71 40.78
N LEU A 45 -16.40 -14.06 41.94
CA LEU A 45 -17.18 -12.82 42.02
C LEU A 45 -16.53 -11.71 41.20
N LYS A 46 -15.22 -11.51 41.36
CA LYS A 46 -14.46 -10.51 40.60
C LYS A 46 -14.48 -10.78 39.09
N LEU A 47 -14.31 -12.04 38.68
CA LEU A 47 -14.40 -12.42 37.27
C LEU A 47 -15.80 -12.14 36.70
N THR A 48 -16.85 -12.40 37.48
CA THR A 48 -18.23 -12.16 37.07
C THR A 48 -18.50 -10.66 36.89
N GLU A 49 -17.99 -9.83 37.80
CA GLU A 49 -18.06 -8.37 37.69
C GLU A 49 -17.37 -7.85 36.42
N MET A 50 -16.16 -8.34 36.12
CA MET A 50 -15.45 -7.98 34.88
C MET A 50 -16.21 -8.37 33.62
N LEU A 51 -16.82 -9.56 33.59
CA LEU A 51 -17.63 -10.02 32.47
C LEU A 51 -18.89 -9.18 32.28
N THR A 52 -19.50 -8.74 33.38
CA THR A 52 -20.66 -7.82 33.35
C THR A 52 -20.25 -6.47 32.77
N ILE A 53 -19.10 -5.91 33.17
CA ILE A 53 -18.58 -4.65 32.61
C ILE A 53 -18.38 -4.76 31.10
N VAL A 54 -17.77 -5.84 30.61
CA VAL A 54 -17.56 -6.04 29.16
C VAL A 54 -18.89 -6.13 28.43
N LYS A 55 -19.85 -6.87 28.98
CA LYS A 55 -21.19 -7.03 28.39
C LYS A 55 -22.00 -5.73 28.38
N GLU A 56 -21.86 -4.89 29.40
CA GLU A 56 -22.48 -3.57 29.45
C GLU A 56 -21.79 -2.58 28.51
N ALA A 57 -20.47 -2.71 28.33
CA ALA A 57 -19.69 -1.93 27.39
C ALA A 57 -19.97 -2.30 25.92
N GLU A 58 -20.39 -3.53 25.60
CA GLU A 58 -20.86 -3.90 24.25
C GLU A 58 -22.05 -3.04 23.77
N THR A 59 -22.81 -2.46 24.71
CA THR A 59 -23.92 -1.53 24.41
C THR A 59 -23.52 -0.05 24.48
N GLN A 60 -22.28 0.27 24.84
CA GLN A 60 -21.78 1.65 24.91
C GLN A 60 -20.82 1.90 23.74
N GLU A 61 -20.94 3.07 23.11
CA GLU A 61 -19.99 3.45 22.07
C GLU A 61 -18.56 3.50 22.63
N PRO A 62 -17.53 3.11 21.84
CA PRO A 62 -16.15 3.13 22.29
C PRO A 62 -15.77 4.52 22.81
N HIS A 63 -14.78 4.59 23.70
CA HIS A 63 -14.41 5.82 24.39
C HIS A 63 -14.20 6.98 23.39
N ALA A 64 -15.17 7.90 23.33
CA ALA A 64 -15.33 8.84 22.22
C ALA A 64 -14.11 9.77 21.98
N ALA A 65 -13.26 9.96 22.99
CA ALA A 65 -12.02 10.70 22.87
C ALA A 65 -10.94 9.93 22.10
N ALA A 66 -10.80 8.62 22.37
CA ALA A 66 -9.82 7.76 21.69
C ALA A 66 -10.19 7.54 20.21
N LEU A 67 -11.49 7.40 19.92
CA LEU A 67 -11.98 7.31 18.53
C LEU A 67 -11.67 8.58 17.73
N LYS A 68 -11.91 9.76 18.31
CA LYS A 68 -11.61 11.04 17.64
C LYS A 68 -10.13 11.23 17.37
N GLU A 69 -9.27 10.80 18.29
CA GLU A 69 -7.82 10.85 18.09
C GLU A 69 -7.39 9.91 16.95
N GLU A 70 -7.93 8.69 16.91
CA GLU A 70 -7.62 7.72 15.87
C GLU A 70 -8.14 8.16 14.49
N GLU A 71 -9.35 8.72 14.42
CA GLU A 71 -9.90 9.34 13.21
C GLU A 71 -9.02 10.48 12.70
N ALA A 72 -8.49 11.33 13.60
CA ALA A 72 -7.58 12.41 13.23
C ALA A 72 -6.26 11.88 12.67
N ARG A 73 -5.72 10.79 13.25
CA ARG A 73 -4.52 10.11 12.75
C ARG A 73 -4.74 9.51 11.37
N ILE A 74 -5.88 8.85 11.15
CA ILE A 74 -6.27 8.29 9.85
C ILE A 74 -6.36 9.39 8.80
N LYS A 75 -7.02 10.52 9.11
CA LYS A 75 -7.13 11.65 8.18
C LYS A 75 -5.77 12.20 7.77
N LYS A 76 -4.89 12.42 8.75
CA LYS A 76 -3.53 12.90 8.50
C LYS A 76 -2.74 11.94 7.60
N TYR A 77 -2.84 10.63 7.87
CA TYR A 77 -2.22 9.60 7.04
C TYR A 77 -2.73 9.65 5.59
N LEU A 78 -4.05 9.77 5.39
CA LEU A 78 -4.65 9.85 4.06
C LEU A 78 -4.21 11.11 3.29
N GLU A 79 -4.13 12.27 3.96
CA GLU A 79 -3.63 13.50 3.36
C GLU A 79 -2.16 13.36 2.90
N GLU A 80 -1.31 12.75 3.72
CA GLU A 80 0.08 12.47 3.36
C GLU A 80 0.20 11.53 2.16
N GLU A 81 -0.58 10.45 2.13
CA GLU A 81 -0.59 9.50 1.00
C GLU A 81 -1.09 10.13 -0.30
N ILE A 82 -2.07 11.04 -0.25
CA ILE A 82 -2.52 11.79 -1.43
C ILE A 82 -1.36 12.61 -2.01
N ILE A 83 -0.63 13.34 -1.17
CA ILE A 83 0.52 14.15 -1.61
C ILE A 83 1.60 13.26 -2.25
N ILE A 84 1.91 12.13 -1.62
CA ILE A 84 2.89 11.16 -2.12
C ILE A 84 2.43 10.58 -3.48
N ASN A 85 1.16 10.21 -3.60
CA ASN A 85 0.60 9.69 -4.83
C ASN A 85 0.66 10.72 -5.97
N GLN A 86 0.26 11.97 -5.73
CA GLN A 86 0.34 13.05 -6.71
C GLN A 86 1.77 13.28 -7.22
N HIS A 87 2.76 13.21 -6.33
CA HIS A 87 4.16 13.27 -6.72
C HIS A 87 4.56 12.08 -7.63
N LYS A 88 4.15 10.85 -7.27
CA LYS A 88 4.39 9.65 -8.10
C LYS A 88 3.72 9.78 -9.48
N GLN A 89 2.52 10.35 -9.57
CA GLN A 89 1.83 10.59 -10.84
C GLN A 89 2.63 11.54 -11.73
N ARG A 90 3.10 12.67 -11.20
CA ARG A 90 3.93 13.63 -11.96
C ARG A 90 5.20 12.97 -12.50
N LEU A 91 5.91 12.21 -11.68
CA LEU A 91 7.10 11.49 -12.11
C LEU A 91 6.81 10.48 -13.22
N ALA A 92 5.69 9.73 -13.13
CA ALA A 92 5.30 8.78 -14.15
C ALA A 92 4.90 9.48 -15.46
N ALA A 93 4.17 10.59 -15.39
CA ALA A 93 3.76 11.40 -16.52
C ALA A 93 4.98 12.02 -17.25
N ASP A 94 5.90 12.62 -16.50
CA ASP A 94 7.14 13.20 -17.04
C ASP A 94 7.97 12.13 -17.76
N GLN A 95 8.08 10.95 -17.17
CA GLN A 95 8.85 9.86 -17.75
C GLN A 95 8.19 9.31 -19.03
N LEU A 96 6.86 9.19 -19.04
CA LEU A 96 6.10 8.83 -20.24
C LEU A 96 6.31 9.85 -21.36
N GLU A 97 6.24 11.15 -21.05
CA GLU A 97 6.44 12.22 -22.03
C GLU A 97 7.88 12.19 -22.60
N ARG A 98 8.88 12.02 -21.73
CA ARG A 98 10.28 11.86 -22.14
C ARG A 98 10.47 10.67 -23.07
N CYS A 99 9.87 9.52 -22.74
CA CYS A 99 9.92 8.33 -23.58
C CYS A 99 9.25 8.58 -24.95
N LYS A 100 8.06 9.20 -24.98
CA LYS A 100 7.36 9.56 -26.23
C LYS A 100 8.19 10.48 -27.12
N LYS A 101 8.77 11.55 -26.55
CA LYS A 101 9.62 12.50 -27.28
C LYS A 101 10.86 11.82 -27.87
N ARG A 102 11.55 10.99 -27.07
CA ARG A 102 12.73 10.24 -27.52
C ARG A 102 12.39 9.24 -28.62
N TYR A 103 11.29 8.53 -28.47
CA TYR A 103 10.80 7.58 -29.46
C TYR A 103 10.47 8.27 -30.79
N GLN A 104 9.73 9.39 -30.75
CA GLN A 104 9.37 10.15 -31.95
C GLN A 104 10.60 10.73 -32.66
N SER A 105 11.54 11.31 -31.90
CA SER A 105 12.79 11.83 -32.44
C SER A 105 13.61 10.73 -33.13
N ALA A 106 13.71 9.55 -32.50
CA ALA A 106 14.40 8.40 -33.08
C ALA A 106 13.69 7.85 -34.33
N GLN A 107 12.36 7.83 -34.35
CA GLN A 107 11.61 7.48 -35.56
C GLN A 107 11.93 8.44 -36.72
N ASN A 108 11.99 9.74 -36.44
CA ASN A 108 12.33 10.73 -37.45
C ASN A 108 13.76 10.52 -37.97
N ALA A 109 14.72 10.25 -37.09
CA ALA A 109 16.10 9.96 -37.49
C ALA A 109 16.19 8.72 -38.40
N VAL A 110 15.48 7.63 -38.08
CA VAL A 110 15.41 6.45 -38.96
C VAL A 110 14.79 6.78 -40.31
N LYS A 111 13.64 7.48 -40.32
CA LYS A 111 12.96 7.89 -41.56
C LYS A 111 13.85 8.76 -42.47
N ILE A 112 14.56 9.73 -41.88
CA ILE A 112 15.47 10.60 -42.61
C ILE A 112 16.64 9.79 -43.16
N ALA A 113 17.27 8.95 -42.34
CA ALA A 113 18.39 8.12 -42.77
C ALA A 113 17.96 7.20 -43.93
N ASP A 114 16.82 6.53 -43.81
CA ASP A 114 16.28 5.66 -44.86
C ASP A 114 15.97 6.43 -46.15
N ALA A 115 15.37 7.63 -46.05
CA ALA A 115 15.05 8.44 -47.21
C ALA A 115 16.30 8.96 -47.93
N LEU A 116 17.33 9.40 -47.20
CA LEU A 116 18.59 9.87 -47.77
C LEU A 116 19.37 8.72 -48.44
N ILE A 117 19.34 7.53 -47.81
CA ILE A 117 19.92 6.31 -48.39
C ILE A 117 19.21 5.92 -49.68
N ALA A 118 17.87 5.86 -49.67
CA ALA A 118 17.08 5.47 -50.83
C ALA A 118 17.22 6.45 -52.01
N LYS A 119 17.30 7.76 -51.73
CA LYS A 119 17.46 8.80 -52.76
C LYS A 119 18.89 8.96 -53.28
N LYS A 120 19.85 8.19 -52.76
CA LYS A 120 21.29 8.34 -53.04
C LYS A 120 21.78 9.79 -52.87
N GLN A 121 21.27 10.49 -51.87
CA GLN A 121 21.61 11.90 -51.61
C GLN A 121 22.92 12.04 -50.81
N GLN A 122 23.81 11.07 -50.90
CA GLN A 122 25.16 11.16 -50.33
C GLN A 122 26.07 11.86 -51.33
N THR A 123 26.48 13.08 -50.99
CA THR A 123 27.42 13.86 -51.80
C THR A 123 28.87 13.46 -51.51
N HIS A 124 29.12 12.86 -50.34
CA HIS A 124 30.46 12.50 -49.87
C HIS A 124 30.48 11.08 -49.28
N THR A 125 31.61 10.39 -49.41
CA THR A 125 31.82 9.00 -48.93
C THR A 125 31.56 8.82 -47.43
N TRP A 126 31.93 9.80 -46.60
CA TRP A 126 31.67 9.74 -45.16
C TRP A 126 30.16 9.72 -44.81
N GLN A 127 29.29 10.24 -45.69
CA GLN A 127 27.85 10.20 -45.48
C GLN A 127 27.29 8.78 -45.71
N GLU A 128 27.92 8.00 -46.58
CA GLU A 128 27.55 6.60 -46.84
C GLU A 128 27.80 5.72 -45.61
N GLU A 129 28.83 6.04 -44.82
CA GLU A 129 29.13 5.36 -43.55
C GLU A 129 28.34 5.93 -42.36
N LEU A 130 28.09 7.24 -42.34
CA LEU A 130 27.40 7.90 -41.23
C LEU A 130 25.90 7.57 -41.17
N LEU A 131 25.20 7.50 -42.31
CA LEU A 131 23.76 7.29 -42.33
C LEU A 131 23.35 5.92 -41.71
N PRO A 132 24.03 4.79 -42.00
CA PRO A 132 23.83 3.54 -41.29
C PRO A 132 24.07 3.64 -39.78
N LEU A 133 25.10 4.38 -39.34
CA LEU A 133 25.40 4.58 -37.93
C LEU A 133 24.28 5.36 -37.21
N ILE A 134 23.81 6.45 -37.82
CA ILE A 134 22.67 7.23 -37.31
C ILE A 134 21.44 6.33 -37.18
N LYS A 135 21.15 5.52 -38.20
CA LYS A 135 20.03 4.58 -38.19
C LYS A 135 20.16 3.57 -37.06
N SER A 136 21.32 2.96 -36.87
CA SER A 136 21.56 1.99 -35.79
C SER A 136 21.34 2.62 -34.41
N ASN A 137 21.94 3.78 -34.17
CA ASN A 137 21.79 4.50 -32.90
C ASN A 137 20.33 4.87 -32.63
N ALA A 138 19.61 5.33 -33.66
CA ALA A 138 18.20 5.65 -33.54
C ALA A 138 17.35 4.39 -33.25
N GLN A 139 17.65 3.25 -33.88
CA GLN A 139 16.98 1.98 -33.60
C GLN A 139 17.19 1.52 -32.14
N ASP A 140 18.37 1.74 -31.56
CA ASP A 140 18.60 1.44 -30.16
C ASP A 140 17.81 2.35 -29.21
N VAL A 141 17.67 3.64 -29.57
CA VAL A 141 16.79 4.56 -28.84
C VAL A 141 15.32 4.13 -28.96
N LEU A 142 14.87 3.66 -30.12
CA LEU A 142 13.52 3.11 -30.31
C LEU A 142 13.26 1.90 -29.42
N LYS A 143 14.21 0.97 -29.33
CA LYS A 143 14.10 -0.21 -28.44
C LYS A 143 13.99 0.21 -26.97
N LYS A 144 14.85 1.13 -26.54
CA LYS A 144 14.87 1.64 -25.15
C LYS A 144 13.61 2.42 -24.76
N ASN A 145 12.95 3.07 -25.73
CA ASN A 145 11.75 3.89 -25.51
C ASN A 145 10.53 3.31 -26.25
N SER A 146 10.49 1.98 -26.38
CA SER A 146 9.51 1.26 -27.18
C SER A 146 8.07 1.55 -26.75
N LEU A 147 7.11 1.23 -27.63
CA LEU A 147 5.69 1.34 -27.30
C LEU A 147 5.30 0.53 -26.06
N LEU A 148 5.96 -0.61 -25.82
CA LEU A 148 5.79 -1.39 -24.60
C LEU A 148 6.19 -0.60 -23.36
N VAL A 149 7.35 0.07 -23.38
CA VAL A 149 7.81 0.89 -22.25
C VAL A 149 6.86 2.08 -22.01
N GLN A 150 6.34 2.68 -23.08
CA GLN A 150 5.34 3.73 -22.97
C GLN A 150 4.05 3.21 -22.31
N GLU A 151 3.56 2.04 -22.74
CA GLU A 151 2.38 1.40 -22.16
C GLU A 151 2.57 1.07 -20.67
N GLN A 152 3.75 0.61 -20.28
CA GLN A 152 4.09 0.37 -18.87
C GLN A 152 3.95 1.64 -18.02
N TYR A 153 4.42 2.80 -18.52
CA TYR A 153 4.24 4.07 -17.81
C TYR A 153 2.79 4.57 -17.84
N THR A 154 2.05 4.33 -18.93
CA THR A 154 0.63 4.64 -19.03
C THR A 154 -0.18 3.85 -18.00
N LEU A 155 0.02 2.54 -17.91
CA LEU A 155 -0.62 1.69 -16.90
C LEU A 155 -0.25 2.13 -15.49
N LYS A 156 1.03 2.43 -15.24
CA LYS A 156 1.47 2.95 -13.94
C LYS A 156 0.75 4.24 -13.55
N LEU A 157 0.59 5.16 -14.49
CA LEU A 157 -0.11 6.43 -14.26
C LEU A 157 -1.60 6.18 -13.95
N LEU A 158 -2.26 5.28 -14.69
CA LEU A 158 -3.67 4.93 -14.47
C LEU A 158 -3.91 4.33 -13.07
N VAL A 159 -3.03 3.43 -12.63
CA VAL A 159 -3.11 2.84 -11.28
C VAL A 159 -2.98 3.91 -10.20
N LEU A 160 -2.03 4.83 -10.36
CA LEU A 160 -1.82 5.92 -9.40
C LEU A 160 -3.03 6.88 -9.36
N GLN A 161 -3.63 7.18 -10.51
CA GLN A 161 -4.86 7.99 -10.57
C GLN A 161 -6.03 7.31 -9.87
N GLN A 162 -6.19 6.00 -10.05
CA GLN A 162 -7.24 5.26 -9.36
C GLN A 162 -7.00 5.20 -7.85
N GLU A 163 -5.74 5.08 -7.42
CA GLU A 163 -5.37 5.12 -6.00
C GLU A 163 -5.74 6.48 -5.37
N GLU A 164 -5.47 7.61 -6.05
CA GLU A 164 -5.87 8.93 -5.58
C GLU A 164 -7.39 9.05 -5.39
N VAL A 165 -8.19 8.49 -6.30
CA VAL A 165 -9.65 8.46 -6.17
C VAL A 165 -10.06 7.74 -4.89
N VAL A 166 -9.50 6.55 -4.64
CA VAL A 166 -9.82 5.75 -3.45
C VAL A 166 -9.38 6.45 -2.16
N LEU A 167 -8.19 7.06 -2.15
CA LEU A 167 -7.70 7.83 -1.00
C LEU A 167 -8.61 9.03 -0.70
N THR A 168 -9.01 9.76 -1.73
CA THR A 168 -9.90 10.92 -1.62
C THR A 168 -11.28 10.52 -1.11
N GLU A 169 -11.86 9.43 -1.66
CA GLU A 169 -13.14 8.90 -1.19
C GLU A 169 -13.10 8.49 0.28
N ARG A 170 -12.01 7.87 0.73
CA ARG A 170 -11.81 7.50 2.14
C ARG A 170 -11.67 8.71 3.05
N LEU A 171 -11.01 9.78 2.59
CA LEU A 171 -10.86 11.01 3.36
C LEU A 171 -12.20 11.74 3.52
N LEU A 172 -13.07 11.66 2.51
CA LEU A 172 -14.39 12.31 2.49
C LEU A 172 -15.48 11.53 3.24
N ARG A 173 -15.34 10.22 3.40
CA ARG A 173 -16.28 9.42 4.21
C ARG A 173 -16.13 9.80 5.69
N LYS A 174 -17.20 10.36 6.24
CA LYS A 174 -17.37 10.62 7.67
C LYS A 174 -17.72 9.33 8.41
#